data_AF-A0A2U2BQE4-F1
#
_entry.id   AF-A0A2U2BQE4-F1
#
_cell.length_a   1.000
_cell.length_b   1.000
_cell.length_c   1.000
_cell.angle_alpha   90.00
_cell.angle_beta   90.00
_cell.angle_gamma   90.00
#
_symmetry.space_group_name_H-M   'P 1'
#
loop_
_entity.id
_entity.type
_entity.pdbx_description
1 polymer ?
#
loop_
_entity_poly.entity_id
_entity_poly.type
_entity_poly.pdbx_seq_one_letter_code
_entity_poly.pdbx_strand_id
1 'polypeptide(L)'
;MSLYKKAWLFTLFNILLLVALYFGLPVFDRVLGTLGFLVFGFYILGQGLVAMTVFTCPKCGLSPFMGSQSLFTSYSPFPRKKCGQCGHDHTQTE
;
A
#
# COMPACT_ATOMS: atom_id res chain seq x y z
N MET A 1 -5.20 -2.09 17.52
CA MET A 1 -5.80 -1.63 16.23
C MET A 1 -5.74 -2.78 15.25
N SER A 2 -6.85 -3.13 14.60
CA SER A 2 -6.90 -4.26 13.66
C SER A 2 -6.03 -4.01 12.42
N LEU A 3 -5.55 -5.09 11.80
CA LEU A 3 -4.71 -5.03 10.60
C LEU A 3 -5.39 -4.20 9.50
N TYR A 4 -6.71 -4.36 9.35
CA TYR A 4 -7.52 -3.61 8.40
C TYR A 4 -7.47 -2.09 8.63
N LYS A 5 -7.59 -1.63 9.89
CA LYS A 5 -7.52 -0.20 10.22
C LYS A 5 -6.13 0.36 9.94
N LYS A 6 -5.07 -0.37 10.28
CA LYS A 6 -3.68 0.05 10.01
C LYS A 6 -3.42 0.16 8.51
N ALA A 7 -3.86 -0.84 7.74
CA ALA A 7 -3.70 -0.85 6.28
C ALA A 7 -4.46 0.30 5.62
N TRP A 8 -5.68 0.64 6.10
CA TRP A 8 -6.41 1.82 5.61
C TRP A 8 -5.71 3.14 5.94
N LEU A 9 -5.12 3.25 7.12
CA LEU A 9 -4.37 4.45 7.52
C LEU A 9 -3.17 4.65 6.60
N PHE A 10 -2.47 3.57 6.25
CA PHE A 10 -1.41 3.59 5.25
C PHE A 10 -1.92 3.97 3.86
N THR A 11 -3.04 3.40 3.40
CA THR A 11 -3.65 3.76 2.10
C THR A 11 -4.04 5.24 2.06
N LEU A 12 -4.74 5.75 3.08
CA LEU A 12 -5.13 7.15 3.18
C LEU A 12 -3.92 8.09 3.19
N PHE A 13 -2.89 7.73 3.96
CA PHE A 13 -1.63 8.48 3.98
C PHE A 13 -0.98 8.53 2.59
N ASN A 14 -0.92 7.39 1.88
CA ASN A 14 -0.41 7.33 0.52
C ASN A 14 -1.24 8.17 -0.46
N ILE A 15 -2.56 8.14 -0.36
CA ILE A 15 -3.44 8.96 -1.22
C ILE A 15 -3.18 10.44 -0.97
N LEU A 16 -3.15 10.88 0.30
CA LEU A 16 -2.87 12.27 0.66
C LEU A 16 -1.50 12.70 0.18
N LEU A 17 -0.49 11.86 0.33
CA LEU A 17 0.86 12.16 -0.12
C LEU A 17 0.94 12.21 -1.65
N LEU A 18 0.25 11.30 -2.36
CA LEU A 18 0.16 11.33 -3.82
C LEU A 18 -0.51 12.62 -4.31
N VAL A 19 -1.58 13.05 -3.65
CA VAL A 19 -2.27 14.32 -3.93
C VAL A 19 -1.34 15.51 -3.66
N ALA A 20 -0.69 15.53 -2.50
CA ALA A 20 0.26 16.58 -2.15
C ALA A 20 1.42 16.64 -3.14
N LEU A 21 1.91 15.49 -3.60
CA LEU A 21 2.99 15.42 -4.58
C LEU A 21 2.53 15.84 -5.97
N TYR A 22 1.29 15.50 -6.36
CA TYR A 22 0.71 15.95 -7.63
C TYR A 22 0.56 17.48 -7.68
N PHE A 23 0.09 18.10 -6.60
CA PHE A 23 0.01 19.56 -6.50
C PHE A 23 1.38 20.22 -6.29
N GLY A 24 2.30 19.54 -5.61
CA GLY A 24 3.67 19.98 -5.39
C GLY A 24 4.60 19.72 -6.58
N LEU A 25 4.15 18.99 -7.59
CA LEU A 25 4.94 18.59 -8.76
C LEU A 25 5.56 19.77 -9.53
N PRO A 26 4.87 20.90 -9.73
CA PRO A 26 5.48 22.09 -10.35
C PRO A 26 6.62 22.68 -9.51
N VAL A 27 6.52 22.57 -8.18
CA VAL A 27 7.58 23.00 -7.26
C VAL A 27 8.74 22.01 -7.28
N PHE A 28 8.43 20.71 -7.28
CA PHE A 28 9.40 19.63 -7.36
C PHE A 28 10.19 19.67 -8.67
N ASP A 29 9.53 19.92 -9.80
CA ASP A 29 10.17 20.06 -11.11
C ASP A 29 11.14 21.24 -11.15
N ARG A 30 10.78 22.36 -10.51
CA ARG A 30 11.68 23.53 -10.40
C ARG A 30 12.89 23.30 -9.49
N VAL A 31 12.78 22.44 -8.47
CA VAL A 31 13.85 22.22 -7.48
C VAL A 31 14.75 21.05 -7.86
N LEU A 32 14.19 19.95 -8.34
CA LEU A 32 14.88 18.68 -8.60
C LEU A 32 14.98 18.33 -10.09
N GLY A 33 14.22 19.00 -10.96
CA GLY A 33 14.14 18.67 -12.38
C GLY A 33 13.88 17.18 -12.62
N THR A 34 14.63 16.57 -13.54
CA THR A 34 14.50 15.15 -13.92
C THR A 34 14.69 14.18 -12.74
N LEU A 35 15.40 14.57 -11.66
CA LEU A 35 15.56 13.74 -10.47
C LEU A 35 14.25 13.57 -9.68
N GLY A 36 13.29 14.50 -9.83
CA GLY A 36 11.96 14.38 -9.23
C GLY A 36 11.25 13.11 -9.68
N PHE A 37 11.48 12.67 -10.93
CA PHE A 37 10.91 11.44 -11.47
C PHE A 37 11.49 10.18 -10.80
N LEU A 38 12.80 10.18 -10.50
CA LEU A 38 13.44 9.08 -9.78
C LEU A 38 12.94 9.01 -8.35
N VAL A 39 12.87 10.14 -7.65
CA VAL A 39 12.33 10.21 -6.28
C VAL A 39 10.89 9.67 -6.24
N PHE A 40 10.07 10.04 -7.22
CA PHE A 40 8.71 9.53 -7.34
C PHE A 40 8.65 8.01 -7.58
N GLY A 41 9.49 7.51 -8.50
CA GLY A 41 9.58 6.07 -8.78
C GLY A 41 10.02 5.27 -7.55
N PHE A 42 11.08 5.71 -6.86
CA PHE A 42 11.54 5.08 -5.62
C PHE A 42 10.49 5.14 -4.51
N TYR A 43 9.76 6.26 -4.40
CA TYR A 43 8.68 6.40 -3.44
C TYR A 43 7.57 5.35 -3.71
N ILE A 44 7.06 5.25 -4.95
CA ILE A 44 6.01 4.27 -5.29
C ILE A 44 6.49 2.84 -5.02
N LEU A 45 7.71 2.49 -5.44
CA LEU A 45 8.27 1.17 -5.21
C LEU A 45 8.43 0.86 -3.72
N GLY A 46 8.95 1.82 -2.94
CA GLY A 46 9.10 1.69 -1.50
C GLY A 46 7.76 1.45 -0.80
N GLN A 47 6.73 2.20 -1.17
CA GLN A 47 5.39 2.05 -0.59
C GLN A 47 4.76 0.71 -0.96
N GLY A 48 4.95 0.24 -2.20
CA GLY A 48 4.56 -1.11 -2.61
C GLY A 48 5.24 -2.20 -1.77
N LEU A 49 6.54 -2.04 -1.50
CA LEU A 49 7.31 -2.99 -0.69
C LEU A 49 6.83 -3.01 0.76
N VAL A 50 6.60 -1.84 1.35
CA VAL A 50 6.03 -1.69 2.70
C VAL A 50 4.64 -2.33 2.79
N ALA A 51 3.79 -2.14 1.77
CA ALA A 51 2.47 -2.76 1.71
C ALA A 51 2.53 -4.30 1.72
N MET A 52 3.59 -4.88 1.15
CA MET A 52 3.78 -6.34 1.09
C MET A 52 4.44 -6.91 2.34
N THR A 53 5.38 -6.19 2.97
CA THR A 53 6.19 -6.73 4.08
C THR A 53 5.68 -6.36 5.47
N VAL A 54 5.14 -5.15 5.64
CA VAL A 54 4.74 -4.62 6.96
C VAL A 54 3.31 -5.02 7.31
N PHE A 55 2.44 -5.12 6.31
CA PHE A 55 1.05 -5.51 6.48
C PHE A 55 0.89 -6.94 5.99
N THR A 56 0.95 -7.90 6.90
CA THR A 56 0.81 -9.33 6.57
C THR A 56 -0.27 -9.96 7.43
N CYS A 57 -0.99 -10.91 6.84
CA CYS A 57 -1.98 -11.68 7.56
C CYS A 57 -1.27 -12.56 8.59
N PRO A 58 -1.65 -12.51 9.87
CA PRO A 58 -0.95 -13.25 10.93
C PRO A 58 -1.02 -14.76 10.77
N LYS A 59 -2.08 -15.28 10.13
CA LYS A 59 -2.24 -16.73 9.90
C LYS A 59 -1.43 -17.28 8.72
N CYS A 60 -1.25 -16.52 7.66
CA CYS A 60 -0.70 -17.05 6.40
C CYS A 60 0.34 -16.14 5.73
N GLY A 61 0.70 -15.01 6.33
CA GLY A 61 1.71 -14.07 5.82
C GLY A 61 1.28 -13.24 4.61
N LEU A 62 0.09 -13.48 4.04
CA LEU A 62 -0.36 -12.78 2.84
C LEU A 62 -0.72 -11.31 3.13
N SER A 63 -0.26 -10.38 2.29
CA SER A 63 -0.64 -8.97 2.42
C SER A 63 -2.14 -8.75 2.24
N PRO A 64 -2.79 -7.83 2.99
CA PRO A 64 -4.20 -7.50 2.83
C PRO A 64 -4.50 -6.78 1.49
N PHE A 65 -3.47 -6.38 0.75
CA PHE A 65 -3.58 -5.80 -0.59
C PHE A 65 -3.52 -6.86 -1.71
N MET A 66 -3.18 -8.10 -1.36
CA MET A 66 -3.16 -9.25 -2.27
C MET A 66 -4.45 -10.07 -2.13
N GLY A 67 -4.92 -10.59 -3.26
CA GLY A 67 -5.90 -11.66 -3.33
C GLY A 67 -5.28 -13.04 -3.06
N SER A 68 -6.04 -14.11 -3.33
CA SER A 68 -5.52 -15.48 -3.21
C SER A 68 -4.27 -15.68 -4.09
N GLN A 69 -3.24 -16.33 -3.55
CA GLN A 69 -2.07 -16.79 -4.30
C GLN A 69 -2.42 -18.03 -5.15
N SER A 70 -3.35 -17.85 -6.09
CA SER A 70 -3.68 -18.83 -7.12
C SER A 70 -3.16 -18.36 -8.49
N LEU A 71 -3.48 -19.09 -9.57
CA LEU A 71 -3.07 -18.78 -10.95
C LEU A 71 -3.36 -17.33 -11.38
N PHE A 72 -4.31 -16.67 -10.72
CA PHE A 72 -4.59 -15.24 -10.87
C PHE A 72 -4.49 -14.51 -9.53
N THR A 73 -3.27 -14.11 -9.16
CA THR A 73 -3.07 -13.22 -8.00
C THR A 73 -3.57 -11.82 -8.35
N SER A 74 -4.65 -11.39 -7.69
CA SER A 74 -5.18 -10.03 -7.86
C SER A 74 -4.54 -9.08 -6.84
N TYR A 75 -4.13 -7.89 -7.29
CA TYR A 75 -3.66 -6.83 -6.42
C TYR A 75 -4.70 -5.72 -6.39
N SER A 76 -5.04 -5.24 -5.20
CA SER A 76 -5.90 -4.07 -5.04
C SER A 76 -5.20 -3.00 -4.22
N PRO A 77 -5.25 -1.72 -4.62
CA PRO A 77 -4.69 -0.63 -3.83
C PRO A 77 -5.46 -0.40 -2.52
N PHE A 78 -6.66 -0.96 -2.41
CA PHE A 78 -7.48 -0.93 -1.22
C PHE A 78 -7.30 -2.22 -0.40
N PRO A 79 -7.18 -2.10 0.93
CA PRO A 79 -7.02 -3.26 1.78
C PRO A 79 -8.33 -4.05 1.88
N ARG A 80 -8.22 -5.38 1.87
CA ARG A 80 -9.36 -6.29 1.99
C ARG A 80 -9.67 -6.59 3.46
N LYS A 81 -10.97 -6.67 3.78
CA LYS A 81 -11.44 -7.05 5.12
C LYS A 81 -11.09 -8.50 5.45
N LYS A 82 -11.18 -9.40 4.49
CA LYS A 82 -10.83 -10.82 4.64
C LYS A 82 -9.59 -11.17 3.83
N CYS A 83 -8.74 -12.03 4.37
CA CYS A 83 -7.60 -12.58 3.66
C CYS A 83 -8.07 -13.44 2.47
N GLY A 84 -7.48 -13.24 1.29
CA GLY A 84 -7.81 -14.02 0.10
C GLY A 84 -7.33 -15.47 0.14
N GLN A 85 -6.37 -15.80 1.01
CA GLN A 85 -5.82 -17.15 1.12
C GLN A 85 -6.45 -17.95 2.27
N CYS A 86 -6.42 -17.44 3.50
CA CYS A 86 -6.86 -18.18 4.69
C CYS A 86 -8.26 -17.82 5.19
N GLY A 87 -8.93 -16.83 4.57
CA GLY A 87 -10.26 -16.37 4.96
C GLY A 87 -10.33 -15.60 6.29
N HIS A 88 -9.19 -15.37 6.95
CA HIS A 88 -9.13 -14.64 8.22
C HIS A 88 -9.63 -13.20 8.09
N ASP A 89 -10.37 -12.73 9.10
CA ASP A 89 -10.95 -11.40 9.11
C ASP A 89 -9.98 -10.39 9.74
N HIS A 90 -9.40 -9.52 8.89
CA HIS A 90 -8.46 -8.48 9.27
C HIS A 90 -9.10 -7.34 10.08
N THR A 91 -10.43 -7.32 10.22
CA THR A 91 -11.13 -6.33 11.07
C THR A 91 -11.07 -6.71 12.55
N GLN A 92 -10.88 -7.99 12.85
CA GLN A 92 -10.68 -8.47 14.20
C GLN A 92 -9.24 -8.14 14.64
N THR A 93 -9.11 -7.63 15.85
CA THR A 93 -7.83 -7.65 16.56
C THR A 93 -7.66 -9.05 17.10
N GLU A 94 -6.69 -9.79 16.56
CA GLU A 94 -6.14 -10.95 17.27
C GLU A 94 -5.58 -10.53 18.63
#